data_AF-A0A2E5X9H1-F1
#
_entry.id   AF-A0A2E5X9H1-F1
#
_cell.length_a   1.000
_cell.length_b   1.000
_cell.length_c   1.000
_cell.angle_alpha   90.00
_cell.angle_beta   90.00
_cell.angle_gamma   90.00
#
_symmetry.space_group_name_H-M   'P 1'
#
loop_
_entity.id
_entity.type
_entity.pdbx_description
1 polymer ?
#
loop_
_entity_poly.entity_id
_entity_poly.type
_entity_poly.pdbx_seq_one_letter_code
_entity_poly.pdbx_strand_id
1 'polypeptide(L)'
;MASSYDNNLRLREMGTGDESGTWGTRTNENLELIGEALGYGTESITTNADTHTTTIADGSTDPGRAIYLKYTGSLDSACTITIAPNTISKLWFIENGTSGSQSIIISQGSGANVTIPTGKIKAVFSDGAGSGAAITDAFNALDLGSSSSINGTALGTMTASTTDTFTNKTFDANGTGNSISNIENADISASAAIAFSKMANLTTARALVSDGSGDVSVSDVTSTELGYLDGVTSAIQTQLGTKLNAALPNDAWISSADSRNRLYFTTNGSTILKFDTNFLVQNNSGTTMLTTDTSGNFTATGNVGAYSDLALKEDIYQIENALDKVKKLRGVHFTRKANNSKEIGVVANEVEKVVPELVDEHEDKELGTVKTMKYANTVGLLIEAVKDLSKQIEELKNE
;
A
#
# COMPACT_ATOMS: atom_id res chain seq x y z
N MET A 1 42.17 -52.16 76.00
CA MET A 1 41.07 -52.31 75.01
C MET A 1 41.71 -52.58 73.66
N ALA A 2 41.12 -53.42 72.81
CA ALA A 2 41.68 -53.65 71.47
C ALA A 2 41.58 -52.36 70.64
N SER A 3 42.59 -52.09 69.81
CA SER A 3 42.62 -50.95 68.90
C SER A 3 41.45 -51.03 67.89
N SER A 4 40.83 -49.88 67.60
CA SER A 4 39.75 -49.73 66.60
C SER A 4 40.29 -49.08 65.32
N TYR A 5 39.40 -48.87 64.35
CA TYR A 5 39.72 -48.16 63.11
C TYR A 5 38.75 -47.01 62.89
N ASP A 6 39.27 -45.84 62.54
CA ASP A 6 38.44 -44.67 62.28
C ASP A 6 37.54 -44.90 61.06
N ASN A 7 36.43 -44.17 60.99
CA ASN A 7 35.41 -44.42 59.99
C ASN A 7 35.67 -43.76 58.63
N ASN A 8 36.56 -42.78 58.55
CA ASN A 8 36.78 -41.99 57.33
C ASN A 8 37.95 -42.52 56.52
N LEU A 9 39.03 -42.86 57.23
CA LEU A 9 40.33 -43.25 56.66
C LEU A 9 40.82 -44.59 57.17
N ARG A 10 40.06 -45.36 57.97
CA ARG A 10 40.44 -46.68 58.51
C ARG A 10 41.85 -46.72 59.13
N LEU A 11 42.28 -45.61 59.72
CA LEU A 11 43.51 -45.48 60.49
C LEU A 11 43.32 -46.18 61.83
N ARG A 12 44.41 -46.73 62.36
CA ARG A 12 44.37 -47.46 63.62
C ARG A 12 44.24 -46.50 64.80
N GLU A 13 43.16 -46.63 65.56
CA GLU A 13 42.96 -45.94 66.83
C GLU A 13 43.50 -46.82 67.97
N MET A 14 44.68 -46.47 68.50
CA MET A 14 45.36 -47.28 69.51
C MET A 14 44.58 -47.30 70.83
N GLY A 15 44.19 -48.49 71.28
CA GLY A 15 43.49 -48.68 72.55
C GLY A 15 44.41 -48.55 73.77
N THR A 16 43.85 -48.17 74.93
CA THR A 16 44.63 -48.11 76.17
C THR A 16 45.22 -49.48 76.51
N GLY A 17 46.54 -49.54 76.61
CA GLY A 17 47.33 -50.74 76.92
C GLY A 17 47.62 -51.65 75.72
N ASP A 18 47.09 -51.35 74.53
CA ASP A 18 47.34 -52.10 73.30
C ASP A 18 48.56 -51.57 72.55
N GLU A 19 49.18 -52.41 71.71
CA GLU A 19 50.36 -52.06 70.88
C GLU A 19 51.55 -51.49 71.70
N SER A 20 51.66 -51.83 72.99
CA SER A 20 52.74 -51.31 73.86
C SER A 20 54.11 -51.69 73.31
N GLY A 21 54.98 -50.68 73.11
CA GLY A 21 56.29 -50.86 72.49
C GLY A 21 56.31 -50.72 70.96
N THR A 22 55.16 -50.69 70.28
CA THR A 22 55.04 -50.51 68.82
C THR A 22 54.36 -49.19 68.42
N TRP A 23 53.97 -48.33 69.38
CA TRP A 23 53.32 -47.03 69.13
C TRP A 23 54.06 -46.15 68.11
N GLY A 24 55.39 -46.11 68.16
CA GLY A 24 56.18 -45.33 67.20
C GLY A 24 55.99 -45.84 65.77
N THR A 25 56.05 -47.16 65.57
CA THR A 25 55.79 -47.80 64.27
C THR A 25 54.35 -47.57 63.82
N ARG A 26 53.35 -47.79 64.68
CA ARG A 26 51.93 -47.59 64.35
C ARG A 26 51.57 -46.14 64.04
N THR A 27 52.21 -45.20 64.73
CA THR A 27 52.03 -43.78 64.44
C THR A 27 52.62 -43.44 63.07
N ASN A 28 53.82 -43.93 62.75
CA ASN A 28 54.40 -43.73 61.43
C ASN A 28 53.54 -44.36 60.32
N GLU A 29 53.03 -45.57 60.52
CA GLU A 29 52.09 -46.21 59.59
C GLU A 29 50.84 -45.34 59.38
N ASN A 30 50.19 -44.85 60.45
CA ASN A 30 49.04 -43.96 60.31
C ASN A 30 49.38 -42.65 59.57
N LEU A 31 50.57 -42.08 59.82
CA LEU A 31 51.02 -40.87 59.11
C LEU A 31 51.26 -41.14 57.62
N GLU A 32 51.78 -42.31 57.26
CA GLU A 32 51.93 -42.74 55.87
C GLU A 32 50.55 -42.92 55.20
N LEU A 33 49.59 -43.55 55.87
CA LEU A 33 48.22 -43.73 55.36
C LEU A 33 47.47 -42.40 55.21
N ILE A 34 47.74 -41.41 56.06
CA ILE A 34 47.24 -40.03 55.86
C ILE A 34 47.86 -39.42 54.59
N GLY A 35 49.16 -39.64 54.37
CA GLY A 35 49.84 -39.23 53.14
C GLY A 35 49.21 -39.87 51.89
N GLU A 36 48.96 -41.18 51.93
CA GLU A 36 48.23 -41.92 50.90
C GLU A 36 46.82 -41.34 50.68
N ALA A 37 46.10 -41.04 51.76
CA ALA A 37 44.74 -40.54 51.71
C ALA A 37 44.58 -39.19 51.01
N LEU A 38 45.62 -38.35 51.03
CA LEU A 38 45.67 -37.04 50.36
C LEU A 38 46.32 -37.11 48.97
N GLY A 39 46.81 -38.29 48.57
CA GLY A 39 47.53 -38.51 47.33
C GLY A 39 46.66 -38.95 46.16
N TYR A 40 47.32 -39.58 45.18
CA TYR A 40 46.75 -40.12 43.96
C TYR A 40 46.85 -41.65 43.97
N GLY A 41 45.71 -42.32 43.88
CA GLY A 41 45.59 -43.77 43.81
C GLY A 41 45.22 -44.24 42.40
N THR A 42 45.72 -45.40 42.01
CA THR A 42 45.30 -46.09 40.78
C THR A 42 44.88 -47.51 41.12
N GLU A 43 43.70 -47.90 40.68
CA GLU A 43 43.18 -49.25 40.84
C GLU A 43 42.85 -49.83 39.46
N SER A 44 43.29 -51.06 39.21
CA SER A 44 43.03 -51.75 37.95
C SER A 44 41.85 -52.70 38.10
N ILE A 45 40.88 -52.57 37.20
CA ILE A 45 39.79 -53.53 37.04
C ILE A 45 40.31 -54.58 36.07
N THR A 46 40.79 -55.69 36.63
CA THR A 46 41.56 -56.72 35.89
C THR A 46 40.70 -57.80 35.24
N THR A 47 39.42 -57.86 35.56
CA THR A 47 38.44 -58.76 34.94
C THR A 47 37.34 -57.96 34.28
N ASN A 48 36.90 -58.35 33.08
CA ASN A 48 35.68 -57.84 32.44
C ASN A 48 34.46 -58.27 33.26
N ALA A 49 34.27 -57.62 34.40
CA ALA A 49 33.23 -57.92 35.36
C ALA A 49 32.31 -56.71 35.48
N ASP A 50 31.00 -56.98 35.50
CA ASP A 50 29.96 -55.98 35.73
C ASP A 50 30.02 -55.39 37.16
N THR A 51 30.88 -55.95 38.02
CA THR A 51 31.08 -55.52 39.41
C THR A 51 32.56 -55.57 39.80
N HIS A 52 33.00 -54.60 40.59
CA HIS A 52 34.33 -54.52 41.21
C HIS A 52 34.17 -54.05 42.67
N THR A 53 35.06 -54.45 43.56
CA THR A 53 35.06 -53.97 44.95
C THR A 53 36.36 -53.28 45.27
N THR A 54 36.29 -52.00 45.60
CA THR A 54 37.41 -51.26 46.16
C THR A 54 37.32 -51.33 47.68
N THR A 55 38.33 -51.94 48.31
CA THR A 55 38.37 -52.07 49.78
C THR A 55 39.37 -51.09 50.34
N ILE A 56 38.89 -50.20 51.20
CA ILE A 56 39.73 -49.36 52.06
C ILE A 56 40.08 -50.19 53.28
N ALA A 57 41.33 -50.62 53.35
CA ALA A 57 41.78 -51.63 54.30
C ALA A 57 42.07 -51.02 55.68
N ASP A 58 41.99 -51.87 56.70
CA ASP A 58 42.15 -51.48 58.10
C ASP A 58 43.63 -51.34 58.48
N GLY A 59 44.13 -50.10 58.52
CA GLY A 59 45.51 -49.79 58.91
C GLY A 59 46.57 -50.39 57.99
N SER A 60 46.28 -50.51 56.69
CA SER A 60 47.23 -50.99 55.67
C SER A 60 47.04 -50.24 54.34
N THR A 61 48.08 -50.10 53.53
CA THR A 61 48.00 -49.41 52.22
C THR A 61 46.91 -50.00 51.30
N ASP A 62 46.20 -49.12 50.59
CA ASP A 62 45.25 -49.48 49.56
C ASP A 62 45.00 -48.30 48.60
N PRO A 63 44.74 -48.56 47.30
CA PRO A 63 44.52 -47.50 46.34
C PRO A 63 43.22 -46.70 46.61
N GLY A 64 42.20 -47.33 47.19
CA GLY A 64 40.89 -46.73 47.44
C GLY A 64 40.91 -45.58 48.46
N ARG A 65 41.93 -45.56 49.31
CA ARG A 65 42.13 -44.53 50.34
C ARG A 65 42.46 -43.17 49.73
N ALA A 66 43.08 -43.09 48.56
CA ALA A 66 43.50 -41.81 47.97
C ALA A 66 42.33 -40.88 47.66
N ILE A 67 42.46 -39.56 47.87
CA ILE A 67 41.42 -38.58 47.54
C ILE A 67 41.18 -38.49 46.03
N TYR A 68 42.22 -38.67 45.22
CA TYR A 68 42.07 -38.86 43.78
C TYR A 68 42.24 -40.34 43.46
N LEU A 69 41.21 -40.98 42.91
CA LEU A 69 41.22 -42.39 42.57
C LEU A 69 40.93 -42.59 41.09
N LYS A 70 41.90 -43.17 40.37
CA LYS A 70 41.74 -43.53 38.96
C LYS A 70 41.50 -45.02 38.81
N TYR A 71 40.38 -45.37 38.19
CA TYR A 71 40.15 -46.72 37.71
C TYR A 71 40.73 -46.90 36.31
N THR A 72 41.43 -48.00 36.11
CA THR A 72 42.01 -48.42 34.82
C THR A 72 41.56 -49.82 34.46
N GLY A 73 41.77 -50.24 33.21
CA GLY A 73 41.34 -51.54 32.70
C GLY A 73 40.59 -51.42 31.38
N SER A 74 40.09 -52.53 30.86
CA SER A 74 39.22 -52.59 29.69
C SER A 74 37.86 -53.11 30.11
N LEU A 75 36.80 -52.38 29.79
CA LEU A 75 35.43 -52.73 30.14
C LEU A 75 34.63 -52.97 28.85
N ASP A 76 33.85 -54.05 28.81
CA ASP A 76 32.87 -54.35 27.76
C ASP A 76 31.41 -54.09 28.22
N SER A 77 31.20 -53.92 29.51
CA SER A 77 29.95 -53.54 30.16
C SER A 77 30.17 -52.42 31.18
N ALA A 78 29.08 -51.79 31.67
CA ALA A 78 29.17 -50.86 32.78
C ALA A 78 29.56 -51.61 34.07
N CYS A 79 30.58 -51.14 34.79
CA CYS A 79 31.08 -51.80 36.00
C CYS A 79 30.59 -51.07 37.26
N THR A 80 29.91 -51.78 38.15
CA THR A 80 29.54 -51.26 39.47
C THR A 80 30.68 -51.46 40.46
N ILE A 81 31.27 -50.36 40.90
CA ILE A 81 32.35 -50.32 41.86
C ILE A 81 31.78 -50.10 43.25
N THR A 82 31.86 -51.11 44.10
CA THR A 82 31.41 -51.04 45.49
C THR A 82 32.57 -50.62 46.38
N ILE A 83 32.45 -49.47 47.04
CA ILE A 83 33.42 -49.02 48.04
C ILE A 83 33.11 -49.70 49.37
N ALA A 84 34.07 -50.43 49.92
CA ALA A 84 33.97 -51.11 51.21
C ALA A 84 35.02 -50.57 52.21
N PRO A 85 34.71 -50.51 53.52
CA PRO A 85 33.42 -50.81 54.13
C PRO A 85 32.34 -49.76 53.82
N ASN A 86 31.06 -50.15 53.97
CA ASN A 86 29.92 -49.24 53.77
C ASN A 86 29.75 -48.20 54.88
N THR A 87 30.66 -48.20 55.85
CA THR A 87 30.71 -47.16 56.88
C THR A 87 31.64 -46.02 56.47
N ILE A 88 32.43 -46.13 55.40
CA ILE A 88 33.31 -45.03 54.98
C ILE A 88 32.52 -43.77 54.66
N SER A 89 32.89 -42.63 55.26
CA SER A 89 32.36 -41.30 54.95
C SER A 89 33.51 -40.39 54.50
N LYS A 90 33.66 -40.22 53.19
CA LYS A 90 34.78 -39.47 52.58
C LYS A 90 34.39 -38.87 51.22
N LEU A 91 35.07 -37.78 50.86
CA LEU A 91 35.10 -37.18 49.52
C LEU A 91 36.21 -37.79 48.66
N TRP A 92 35.90 -38.07 47.39
CA TRP A 92 36.83 -38.45 46.34
C TRP A 92 36.65 -37.62 45.06
N PHE A 93 37.73 -37.47 44.31
CA PHE A 93 37.70 -37.24 42.87
C PHE A 93 37.96 -38.58 42.20
N ILE A 94 36.95 -39.13 41.53
CA ILE A 94 37.07 -40.43 40.87
C ILE A 94 37.13 -40.22 39.37
N GLU A 95 38.22 -40.72 38.77
CA GLU A 95 38.44 -40.75 37.33
C GLU A 95 38.08 -42.11 36.77
N ASN A 96 37.18 -42.13 35.79
CA ASN A 96 37.01 -43.31 34.94
C ASN A 96 38.06 -43.28 33.82
N GLY A 97 39.25 -43.81 34.11
CA GLY A 97 40.35 -43.94 33.16
C GLY A 97 40.38 -45.28 32.41
N THR A 98 39.25 -46.01 32.41
CA THR A 98 39.13 -47.29 31.71
C THR A 98 39.05 -47.09 30.19
N SER A 99 39.24 -48.18 29.44
CA SER A 99 39.03 -48.26 27.99
C SER A 99 37.76 -49.07 27.69
N GLY A 100 37.24 -48.98 26.46
CA GLY A 100 36.04 -49.73 26.04
C GLY A 100 34.72 -48.95 26.09
N SER A 101 34.78 -47.64 26.35
CA SER A 101 33.63 -46.70 26.29
C SER A 101 32.50 -46.98 27.29
N GLN A 102 32.80 -47.70 28.38
CA GLN A 102 31.83 -48.00 29.43
C GLN A 102 31.95 -47.08 30.66
N SER A 103 30.81 -46.83 31.29
CA SER A 103 30.74 -46.10 32.55
C SER A 103 31.14 -46.98 33.73
N ILE A 104 31.67 -46.35 34.78
CA ILE A 104 31.75 -46.95 36.12
C ILE A 104 30.65 -46.37 36.98
N ILE A 105 30.08 -47.19 37.86
CA ILE A 105 29.00 -46.81 38.77
C ILE A 105 29.54 -46.96 40.18
N ILE A 106 29.78 -45.83 40.86
CA ILE A 106 30.31 -45.84 42.22
C ILE A 106 29.15 -46.05 43.18
N SER A 107 29.29 -47.09 44.01
CA SER A 107 28.28 -47.55 44.93
C SER A 107 28.85 -47.76 46.32
N GLN A 108 28.01 -47.59 47.32
CA GLN A 108 28.26 -47.98 48.70
C GLN A 108 26.91 -48.39 49.29
N GLY A 109 26.85 -49.46 50.08
CA GLY A 109 25.59 -49.89 50.71
C GLY A 109 24.44 -50.12 49.70
N SER A 110 23.21 -49.81 50.12
CA SER A 110 21.99 -49.91 49.30
C SER A 110 21.44 -48.55 48.87
N GLY A 111 22.15 -47.45 49.12
CA GLY A 111 21.72 -46.09 48.80
C GLY A 111 21.97 -45.70 47.34
N ALA A 112 21.99 -44.39 47.09
CA ALA A 112 22.19 -43.86 45.73
C ALA A 112 23.61 -44.13 45.21
N ASN A 113 23.73 -44.25 43.89
CA ASN A 113 25.00 -44.46 43.19
C ASN A 113 25.30 -43.27 42.27
N VAL A 114 26.58 -43.06 41.94
CA VAL A 114 27.01 -42.06 40.95
C VAL A 114 27.65 -42.72 39.76
N THR A 115 27.13 -42.43 38.56
CA THR A 115 27.70 -42.90 37.29
C THR A 115 28.75 -41.92 36.78
N ILE A 116 29.91 -42.45 36.37
CA ILE A 116 31.04 -41.71 35.80
C ILE A 116 31.34 -42.29 34.41
N PRO A 117 31.01 -41.57 33.31
CA PRO A 117 31.33 -42.01 31.96
C PRO A 117 32.83 -42.12 31.71
N THR A 118 33.24 -42.91 30.70
CA THR A 118 34.66 -43.08 30.34
C THR A 118 35.33 -41.73 30.05
N GLY A 119 36.54 -41.55 30.57
CA GLY A 119 37.34 -40.33 30.42
C GLY A 119 36.82 -39.12 31.20
N LYS A 120 35.84 -39.30 32.10
CA LYS A 120 35.32 -38.24 32.98
C LYS A 120 35.79 -38.41 34.41
N ILE A 121 35.79 -37.30 35.12
CA ILE A 121 36.10 -37.21 36.55
C ILE A 121 34.85 -36.66 37.24
N LYS A 122 34.49 -37.23 38.39
CA LYS A 122 33.48 -36.64 39.28
C LYS A 122 34.02 -36.47 40.69
N ALA A 123 33.66 -35.35 41.32
CA ALA A 123 33.76 -35.22 42.76
C ALA A 123 32.55 -35.92 43.40
N VAL A 124 32.79 -36.93 44.21
CA VAL A 124 31.73 -37.71 44.85
C VAL A 124 32.05 -37.89 46.33
N PHE A 125 31.04 -38.01 47.17
CA PHE A 125 31.25 -38.36 48.57
C PHE A 125 30.32 -39.48 49.01
N SER A 126 30.81 -40.26 49.98
CA SER A 126 30.03 -41.24 50.74
C SER A 126 29.53 -40.63 52.05
N ASP A 127 28.35 -41.06 52.51
CA ASP A 127 27.81 -40.69 53.83
C ASP A 127 28.13 -41.72 54.94
N GLY A 128 28.63 -42.90 54.57
CA GLY A 128 29.02 -43.94 55.53
C GLY A 128 27.88 -44.49 56.39
N ALA A 129 26.62 -44.41 55.93
CA ALA A 129 25.45 -44.80 56.72
C ALA A 129 25.26 -46.33 56.90
N GLY A 130 26.32 -47.13 56.72
CA GLY A 130 26.30 -48.58 56.84
C GLY A 130 25.47 -49.21 55.73
N SER A 131 24.48 -50.04 56.06
CA SER A 131 23.68 -50.74 55.04
C SER A 131 22.99 -49.78 54.06
N GLY A 132 22.58 -48.60 54.51
CA GLY A 132 21.88 -47.59 53.69
C GLY A 132 22.79 -46.53 53.10
N ALA A 133 24.11 -46.70 53.17
CA ALA A 133 25.07 -45.71 52.69
C ALA A 133 24.83 -45.35 51.23
N ALA A 134 25.17 -44.12 50.85
CA ALA A 134 24.94 -43.60 49.51
C ALA A 134 26.18 -42.85 49.00
N ILE A 135 26.36 -42.86 47.68
CA ILE A 135 27.31 -42.01 46.96
C ILE A 135 26.55 -40.85 46.35
N THR A 136 27.02 -39.63 46.62
CA THR A 136 26.43 -38.39 46.10
C THR A 136 27.44 -37.65 45.24
N ASP A 137 26.98 -37.11 44.10
CA ASP A 137 27.75 -36.21 43.26
C ASP A 137 27.81 -34.83 43.95
N ALA A 138 29.02 -34.40 44.33
CA ALA A 138 29.24 -33.21 45.12
C ALA A 138 28.77 -31.91 44.43
N PHE A 139 28.62 -31.94 43.10
CA PHE A 139 28.23 -30.76 42.31
C PHE A 139 26.82 -30.86 41.73
N ASN A 140 26.04 -31.88 42.08
CA ASN A 140 24.66 -32.03 41.59
C ASN A 140 23.74 -30.85 41.97
N ALA A 141 24.04 -30.17 43.08
CA ALA A 141 23.29 -29.00 43.57
C ALA A 141 24.16 -27.73 43.61
N LEU A 142 25.18 -27.63 42.74
CA LEU A 142 26.05 -26.47 42.68
C LEU A 142 25.27 -25.24 42.21
N ASP A 143 25.07 -24.27 43.10
CA ASP A 143 24.52 -22.96 42.78
C ASP A 143 25.64 -22.02 42.31
N LEU A 144 25.52 -21.54 41.07
CA LEU A 144 26.46 -20.63 40.44
C LEU A 144 25.78 -19.28 40.24
N GLY A 145 26.38 -18.23 40.80
CA GLY A 145 25.90 -16.87 40.63
C GLY A 145 25.98 -16.37 39.18
N SER A 146 25.49 -15.15 38.96
CA SER A 146 25.30 -14.54 37.64
C SER A 146 26.58 -14.26 36.82
N SER A 147 27.77 -14.49 37.35
CA SER A 147 29.07 -14.19 36.73
C SER A 147 30.05 -15.37 36.77
N SER A 148 29.56 -16.59 36.57
CA SER A 148 30.41 -17.79 36.61
C SER A 148 31.23 -18.00 35.33
N SER A 149 32.47 -18.44 35.51
CA SER A 149 33.38 -18.87 34.43
C SER A 149 34.13 -20.14 34.84
N ILE A 150 34.47 -20.99 33.88
CA ILE A 150 35.38 -22.13 34.07
C ILE A 150 36.59 -21.88 33.18
N ASN A 151 37.80 -21.88 33.76
CA ASN A 151 39.05 -21.60 33.05
C ASN A 151 39.02 -20.28 32.24
N GLY A 152 38.44 -19.22 32.81
CA GLY A 152 38.33 -17.90 32.17
C GLY A 152 37.31 -17.83 31.03
N THR A 153 36.65 -18.94 30.69
CA THR A 153 35.55 -18.97 29.73
C THR A 153 34.26 -18.72 30.47
N ALA A 154 33.62 -17.58 30.21
CA ALA A 154 32.29 -17.29 30.72
C ALA A 154 31.33 -18.41 30.30
N LEU A 155 30.43 -18.85 31.19
CA LEU A 155 29.37 -19.81 30.88
C LEU A 155 28.26 -19.20 29.97
N GLY A 156 28.64 -18.29 29.06
CA GLY A 156 27.80 -17.26 28.45
C GLY A 156 27.57 -17.37 26.93
N THR A 157 28.00 -18.43 26.26
CA THR A 157 27.28 -18.86 25.04
C THR A 157 26.01 -19.56 25.48
N MET A 158 24.93 -18.78 25.67
CA MET A 158 23.59 -19.35 25.73
C MET A 158 23.25 -19.82 24.32
N THR A 159 23.56 -21.07 23.97
CA THR A 159 22.89 -21.73 22.87
C THR A 159 21.45 -21.99 23.32
N ALA A 160 20.57 -21.02 23.10
CA ALA A 160 19.13 -21.20 23.30
C ALA A 160 18.64 -22.17 22.21
N SER A 161 18.81 -23.47 22.45
CA SER A 161 18.32 -24.51 21.54
C SER A 161 16.85 -24.89 21.83
N THR A 162 16.16 -24.11 22.67
CA THR A 162 14.74 -24.25 23.07
C THR A 162 14.01 -22.90 22.97
N THR A 163 12.68 -22.90 23.19
CA THR A 163 11.77 -21.73 23.26
C THR A 163 12.05 -20.80 24.45
N ASP A 164 13.31 -20.50 24.72
CA ASP A 164 13.71 -19.64 25.82
C ASP A 164 13.36 -18.18 25.48
N THR A 165 12.62 -17.51 26.37
CA THR A 165 12.22 -16.10 26.21
C THR A 165 13.23 -15.18 26.91
N PHE A 166 14.00 -14.41 26.14
CA PHE A 166 14.95 -13.42 26.66
C PHE A 166 14.24 -12.15 27.16
N THR A 167 13.62 -12.20 28.35
CA THR A 167 12.95 -11.02 28.96
C THR A 167 13.98 -10.01 29.48
N ASN A 168 13.75 -8.71 29.21
CA ASN A 168 14.61 -7.59 29.63
C ASN A 168 16.09 -7.70 29.20
N LYS A 169 16.36 -8.31 28.05
CA LYS A 169 17.69 -8.34 27.42
C LYS A 169 17.71 -7.46 26.17
N THR A 170 18.86 -6.87 25.88
CA THR A 170 19.12 -6.16 24.61
C THR A 170 19.85 -7.09 23.66
N PHE A 171 19.34 -7.24 22.44
CA PHE A 171 20.10 -7.88 21.35
C PHE A 171 21.03 -6.83 20.72
N ASP A 172 22.33 -6.92 20.97
CA ASP A 172 23.32 -6.05 20.32
C ASP A 172 23.91 -6.74 19.10
N ALA A 173 23.34 -6.47 17.93
CA ALA A 173 23.85 -6.92 16.64
C ALA A 173 24.76 -5.87 15.97
N ASN A 174 25.24 -4.82 16.66
CA ASN A 174 26.03 -3.74 16.05
C ASN A 174 27.50 -4.10 15.74
N GLY A 175 27.84 -5.39 15.67
CA GLY A 175 29.20 -5.88 15.38
C GLY A 175 29.31 -6.57 14.02
N THR A 176 30.49 -6.53 13.41
CA THR A 176 30.78 -7.29 12.18
C THR A 176 30.59 -8.79 12.43
N GLY A 177 29.77 -9.45 11.59
CA GLY A 177 29.51 -10.89 11.68
C GLY A 177 28.27 -11.28 12.51
N ASN A 178 27.60 -10.32 13.13
CA ASN A 178 26.32 -10.56 13.79
C ASN A 178 25.20 -10.52 12.74
N SER A 179 24.48 -11.62 12.57
CA SER A 179 23.29 -11.71 11.73
C SER A 179 22.16 -12.34 12.52
N ILE A 180 20.98 -11.72 12.47
CA ILE A 180 19.74 -12.35 12.89
C ILE A 180 19.01 -12.71 11.59
N SER A 181 18.99 -14.01 11.25
CA SER A 181 18.54 -14.49 9.94
C SER A 181 17.12 -15.07 9.94
N ASN A 182 16.49 -15.16 11.11
CA ASN A 182 15.24 -15.89 11.32
C ASN A 182 14.14 -15.05 12.01
N ILE A 183 14.13 -13.72 11.81
CA ILE A 183 13.02 -12.87 12.29
C ILE A 183 11.85 -13.03 11.33
N GLU A 184 10.71 -13.47 11.87
CA GLU A 184 9.43 -13.46 11.17
C GLU A 184 8.58 -12.25 11.60
N ASN A 185 7.51 -11.93 10.86
CA ASN A 185 6.63 -10.81 11.20
C ASN A 185 6.01 -10.95 12.59
N ALA A 186 5.75 -12.19 13.05
CA ALA A 186 5.21 -12.46 14.38
C ALA A 186 6.16 -12.11 15.53
N ASP A 187 7.47 -12.06 15.27
CA ASP A 187 8.49 -11.71 16.26
C ASP A 187 8.58 -10.18 16.47
N ILE A 188 8.02 -9.40 15.54
CA ILE A 188 8.03 -7.94 15.58
C ILE A 188 6.73 -7.47 16.24
N SER A 189 6.85 -6.77 17.37
CA SER A 189 5.68 -6.13 18.00
C SER A 189 5.00 -5.19 17.01
N ALA A 190 3.66 -5.19 17.00
CA ALA A 190 2.87 -4.23 16.23
C ALA A 190 3.18 -2.76 16.55
N SER A 191 3.78 -2.49 17.72
CA SER A 191 4.21 -1.15 18.15
C SER A 191 5.68 -0.84 17.83
N ALA A 192 6.40 -1.74 17.15
CA ALA A 192 7.83 -1.55 16.88
C ALA A 192 8.06 -0.41 15.89
N ALA A 193 8.91 0.54 16.27
CA ALA A 193 9.37 1.60 15.38
C ALA A 193 10.60 1.13 14.58
N ILE A 194 10.38 0.53 13.42
CA ILE A 194 11.45 0.10 12.51
C ILE A 194 11.78 1.22 11.52
N ALA A 195 13.04 1.63 11.47
CA ALA A 195 13.48 2.60 10.47
C ALA A 195 13.39 2.00 9.06
N PHE A 196 12.78 2.72 8.11
CA PHE A 196 12.57 2.25 6.74
C PHE A 196 13.87 1.83 6.03
N SER A 197 15.01 2.47 6.36
CA SER A 197 16.34 2.12 5.84
C SER A 197 16.87 0.76 6.29
N LYS A 198 16.18 0.08 7.21
CA LYS A 198 16.48 -1.27 7.68
C LYS A 198 15.58 -2.33 7.04
N MET A 199 14.58 -1.93 6.26
CA MET A 199 13.69 -2.82 5.52
C MET A 199 14.29 -3.19 4.15
N ALA A 200 13.75 -4.21 3.50
CA ALA A 200 14.15 -4.57 2.15
C ALA A 200 13.90 -3.40 1.17
N ASN A 201 14.83 -3.19 0.25
CA ASN A 201 14.71 -2.14 -0.76
C ASN A 201 13.49 -2.40 -1.66
N LEU A 202 12.70 -1.36 -1.90
CA LEU A 202 11.62 -1.38 -2.89
C LEU A 202 12.17 -1.11 -4.30
N THR A 203 11.34 -1.37 -5.31
CA THR A 203 11.67 -1.05 -6.71
C THR A 203 11.92 0.45 -6.88
N THR A 204 13.01 0.80 -7.57
CA THR A 204 13.41 2.21 -7.75
C THR A 204 12.45 2.99 -8.65
N ALA A 205 12.41 4.32 -8.48
CA ALA A 205 11.70 5.27 -9.36
C ALA A 205 10.18 5.02 -9.50
N ARG A 206 9.51 4.68 -8.40
CA ARG A 206 8.06 4.47 -8.34
C ARG A 206 7.45 5.32 -7.23
N ALA A 207 6.16 5.63 -7.35
CA ALA A 207 5.41 6.20 -6.23
C ALA A 207 5.23 5.15 -5.12
N LEU A 208 5.12 5.59 -3.87
CA LEU A 208 4.80 4.73 -2.72
C LEU A 208 3.33 4.90 -2.34
N VAL A 209 2.65 3.79 -2.04
CA VAL A 209 1.25 3.76 -1.59
C VAL A 209 1.10 2.83 -0.39
N SER A 210 0.00 2.98 0.35
CA SER A 210 -0.43 1.95 1.30
C SER A 210 -1.24 0.89 0.55
N ASP A 211 -0.97 -0.39 0.79
CA ASP A 211 -1.78 -1.48 0.22
C ASP A 211 -3.07 -1.72 1.04
N GLY A 212 -3.82 -2.78 0.67
CA GLY A 212 -5.06 -3.16 1.37
C GLY A 212 -4.88 -3.60 2.83
N SER A 213 -3.64 -3.90 3.24
CA SER A 213 -3.25 -4.24 4.61
C SER A 213 -2.75 -3.02 5.39
N GLY A 214 -2.55 -1.88 4.72
CA GLY A 214 -1.97 -0.67 5.30
C GLY A 214 -0.44 -0.59 5.22
N ASP A 215 0.20 -1.53 4.51
CA ASP A 215 1.66 -1.60 4.38
C ASP A 215 2.17 -0.73 3.23
N VAL A 216 3.40 -0.23 3.35
CA VAL A 216 4.03 0.55 2.28
C VAL A 216 4.38 -0.37 1.11
N SER A 217 3.84 -0.05 -0.07
CA SER A 217 4.01 -0.81 -1.31
C SER A 217 4.35 0.08 -2.51
N VAL A 218 4.80 -0.54 -3.59
CA VAL A 218 5.14 0.12 -4.84
C VAL A 218 3.87 0.34 -5.66
N SER A 219 3.53 1.60 -5.91
CA SER A 219 2.39 1.96 -6.75
C SER A 219 2.61 1.60 -8.21
N ASP A 220 1.54 1.27 -8.94
CA ASP A 220 1.57 1.16 -10.41
C ASP A 220 1.95 2.47 -11.10
N VAL A 221 1.76 3.61 -10.43
CA VAL A 221 2.19 4.93 -10.92
C VAL A 221 3.71 5.05 -10.91
N THR A 222 4.27 5.30 -12.09
CA THR A 222 5.69 5.54 -12.30
C THR A 222 6.14 6.94 -11.87
N SER A 223 7.44 7.13 -11.65
CA SER A 223 8.00 8.47 -11.43
C SER A 223 7.79 9.42 -12.61
N THR A 224 7.64 8.89 -13.84
CA THR A 224 7.31 9.69 -15.03
C THR A 224 5.90 10.25 -14.95
N GLU A 225 4.92 9.43 -14.57
CA GLU A 225 3.53 9.87 -14.41
C GLU A 225 3.37 10.89 -13.27
N LEU A 226 4.05 10.66 -12.14
CA LEU A 226 4.17 11.68 -11.09
C LEU A 226 4.88 12.94 -11.58
N GLY A 227 5.90 12.79 -12.44
CA GLY A 227 6.62 13.90 -13.04
C GLY A 227 5.74 14.81 -13.90
N TYR A 228 4.63 14.30 -14.45
CA TYR A 228 3.65 15.16 -15.12
C TYR A 228 2.87 16.08 -14.17
N LEU A 229 2.87 15.80 -12.87
CA LEU A 229 2.35 16.68 -11.83
C LEU A 229 3.41 17.65 -11.31
N ASP A 230 4.67 17.53 -11.72
CA ASP A 230 5.73 18.45 -11.31
C ASP A 230 5.41 19.88 -11.80
N GLY A 231 5.56 20.85 -10.89
CA GLY A 231 5.22 22.24 -11.16
C GLY A 231 3.71 22.56 -11.18
N VAL A 232 2.82 21.62 -10.88
CA VAL A 232 1.38 21.92 -10.70
C VAL A 232 1.18 22.70 -9.40
N THR A 233 0.81 23.98 -9.50
CA THR A 233 0.68 24.91 -8.36
C THR A 233 -0.77 25.12 -7.86
N SER A 234 -1.75 24.48 -8.49
CA SER A 234 -3.18 24.56 -8.15
C SER A 234 -3.83 23.18 -8.22
N ALA A 235 -5.02 23.01 -7.62
CA ALA A 235 -5.72 21.73 -7.66
C ALA A 235 -5.91 21.23 -9.11
N ILE A 236 -5.51 19.98 -9.38
CA ILE A 236 -5.55 19.35 -10.72
C ILE A 236 -6.97 19.40 -11.31
N GLN A 237 -7.98 19.21 -10.47
CA GLN A 237 -9.38 19.30 -10.89
C GLN A 237 -9.74 20.68 -11.44
N THR A 238 -9.21 21.75 -10.86
CA THR A 238 -9.41 23.13 -11.36
C THR A 238 -8.74 23.31 -12.72
N GLN A 239 -7.54 22.76 -12.91
CA GLN A 239 -6.83 22.81 -14.21
C GLN A 239 -7.54 22.00 -15.31
N LEU A 240 -8.13 20.85 -14.97
CA LEU A 240 -8.94 20.08 -15.92
C LEU A 240 -10.27 20.76 -16.22
N GLY A 241 -10.92 21.33 -15.21
CA GLY A 241 -12.15 22.11 -15.37
C GLY A 241 -11.96 23.33 -16.27
N THR A 242 -10.85 24.05 -16.14
CA THR A 242 -10.52 25.17 -17.04
C THR A 242 -10.21 24.71 -18.46
N LYS A 243 -9.55 23.56 -18.66
CA LYS A 243 -9.31 22.99 -20.00
C LYS A 243 -10.59 22.49 -20.67
N LEU A 244 -11.51 21.87 -19.93
CA LEU A 244 -12.80 21.41 -20.47
C LEU A 244 -13.71 22.59 -20.86
N ASN A 245 -13.62 23.71 -20.15
CA ASN A 245 -14.25 24.97 -20.56
C ASN A 245 -13.49 25.71 -21.67
N ALA A 246 -12.29 25.26 -22.06
CA ALA A 246 -11.43 25.89 -23.06
C ALA A 246 -11.31 25.10 -24.38
N ALA A 247 -12.36 24.36 -24.78
CA ALA A 247 -12.52 23.88 -26.16
C ALA A 247 -13.04 24.99 -27.11
N LEU A 248 -12.42 26.17 -27.02
CA LEU A 248 -12.22 27.13 -28.11
C LEU A 248 -10.86 27.80 -27.82
N PRO A 249 -9.77 27.42 -28.53
CA PRO A 249 -8.42 27.90 -28.24
C PRO A 249 -8.25 29.40 -28.50
N ASN A 250 -7.21 29.99 -27.92
CA ASN A 250 -6.74 31.34 -28.25
C ASN A 250 -6.55 31.45 -29.78
N ASP A 251 -7.24 32.42 -30.41
CA ASP A 251 -7.57 32.55 -31.85
C ASP A 251 -8.88 31.89 -32.36
N ALA A 252 -9.84 31.60 -31.49
CA ALA A 252 -11.23 31.36 -31.89
C ALA A 252 -12.12 32.60 -31.67
N TRP A 253 -12.02 33.55 -32.61
CA TRP A 253 -13.09 34.51 -32.89
C TRP A 253 -14.20 33.76 -33.67
N ILE A 254 -15.48 34.11 -33.51
CA ILE A 254 -16.32 34.21 -34.74
C ILE A 254 -16.73 35.67 -35.00
N SER A 255 -15.96 36.60 -34.45
CA SER A 255 -15.80 37.90 -35.09
C SER A 255 -14.89 37.72 -36.31
N SER A 256 -15.32 38.17 -37.48
CA SER A 256 -14.36 38.73 -38.43
C SER A 256 -14.07 40.17 -38.00
N ALA A 257 -12.93 40.70 -38.41
CA ALA A 257 -12.48 42.05 -38.06
C ALA A 257 -13.36 43.21 -38.63
N ASP A 258 -14.63 42.96 -38.95
CA ASP A 258 -15.51 43.84 -39.73
C ASP A 258 -16.79 44.30 -38.98
N SER A 259 -16.89 44.08 -37.66
CA SER A 259 -17.96 44.59 -36.78
C SER A 259 -19.35 43.93 -36.89
N ARG A 260 -19.44 42.62 -37.12
CA ARG A 260 -20.74 41.89 -37.13
C ARG A 260 -20.75 40.61 -36.29
N ASN A 261 -21.70 40.56 -35.34
CA ASN A 261 -21.92 39.52 -34.32
C ASN A 261 -22.55 38.24 -34.91
N ARG A 262 -21.99 37.05 -34.64
CA ARG A 262 -22.58 35.73 -35.01
C ARG A 262 -22.68 34.83 -33.78
N LEU A 263 -23.90 34.37 -33.46
CA LEU A 263 -24.30 33.82 -32.16
C LEU A 263 -25.40 32.75 -32.36
N TYR A 264 -25.21 31.53 -31.83
CA TYR A 264 -26.16 30.41 -31.92
C TYR A 264 -26.75 30.05 -30.57
N PHE A 265 -28.08 29.83 -30.52
CA PHE A 265 -28.79 29.27 -29.35
C PHE A 265 -29.94 28.37 -29.79
N THR A 266 -30.01 27.16 -29.24
CA THR A 266 -31.20 26.28 -29.32
C THR A 266 -31.47 25.67 -27.95
N THR A 267 -32.71 25.72 -27.46
CA THR A 267 -33.18 24.88 -26.33
C THR A 267 -34.67 24.58 -26.48
N ASN A 268 -35.10 23.38 -26.08
CA ASN A 268 -36.51 22.94 -25.99
C ASN A 268 -37.42 23.32 -27.19
N GLY A 269 -36.91 23.14 -28.41
CA GLY A 269 -37.73 23.09 -29.63
C GLY A 269 -38.00 24.41 -30.35
N SER A 270 -37.44 25.55 -29.91
CA SER A 270 -37.52 26.81 -30.67
C SER A 270 -36.38 27.77 -30.34
N THR A 271 -35.54 28.06 -31.34
CA THR A 271 -34.78 29.31 -31.61
C THR A 271 -33.87 29.01 -32.81
N ILE A 272 -33.79 29.89 -33.82
CA ILE A 272 -33.08 29.59 -35.07
C ILE A 272 -31.97 30.61 -35.37
N LEU A 273 -32.22 31.91 -35.44
CA LEU A 273 -31.18 32.93 -35.65
C LEU A 273 -31.60 34.23 -34.95
N LYS A 274 -30.71 34.83 -34.14
CA LYS A 274 -30.95 36.07 -33.38
C LYS A 274 -29.77 37.02 -33.53
N PHE A 275 -30.05 38.30 -33.78
CA PHE A 275 -29.05 39.36 -33.92
C PHE A 275 -29.45 40.55 -33.03
N ASP A 276 -28.48 41.17 -32.33
CA ASP A 276 -28.74 42.30 -31.42
C ASP A 276 -28.84 43.65 -32.14
N THR A 277 -28.21 43.74 -33.31
CA THR A 277 -28.24 44.91 -34.18
C THR A 277 -28.73 44.47 -35.55
N ASN A 278 -28.38 45.21 -36.59
CA ASN A 278 -28.71 44.81 -37.95
C ASN A 278 -28.12 43.42 -38.23
N PHE A 279 -28.89 42.58 -38.92
CA PHE A 279 -28.29 41.45 -39.62
C PHE A 279 -27.77 42.00 -40.93
N LEU A 280 -26.47 41.88 -41.18
CA LEU A 280 -25.92 42.20 -42.49
C LEU A 280 -25.34 40.95 -43.11
N VAL A 281 -25.61 40.78 -44.40
CA VAL A 281 -24.85 39.90 -45.28
C VAL A 281 -23.93 40.80 -46.09
N GLN A 282 -22.61 40.68 -45.87
CA GLN A 282 -21.60 41.40 -46.65
C GLN A 282 -20.70 40.40 -47.34
N ASN A 283 -20.14 40.79 -48.48
CA ASN A 283 -19.08 40.03 -49.13
C ASN A 283 -17.75 40.19 -48.36
N ASN A 284 -16.70 39.46 -48.76
CA ASN A 284 -15.38 39.50 -48.12
C ASN A 284 -14.67 40.87 -48.23
N SER A 285 -15.17 41.77 -49.07
CA SER A 285 -14.68 43.14 -49.25
C SER A 285 -15.43 44.16 -48.38
N GLY A 286 -16.36 43.71 -47.52
CA GLY A 286 -17.15 44.55 -46.62
C GLY A 286 -18.36 45.23 -47.30
N THR A 287 -18.70 44.90 -48.55
CA THR A 287 -19.89 45.44 -49.21
C THR A 287 -21.15 44.76 -48.69
N THR A 288 -22.05 45.55 -48.13
CA THR A 288 -23.38 45.11 -47.72
C THR A 288 -24.24 44.74 -48.93
N MET A 289 -24.72 43.51 -48.98
CA MET A 289 -25.61 42.98 -50.02
C MET A 289 -27.06 42.98 -49.54
N LEU A 290 -27.23 42.68 -48.25
CA LEU A 290 -28.53 42.56 -47.62
C LEU A 290 -28.45 43.02 -46.17
N THR A 291 -29.46 43.78 -45.73
CA THR A 291 -29.64 44.05 -44.30
C THR A 291 -31.08 43.84 -43.86
N THR A 292 -31.23 43.31 -42.65
CA THR A 292 -32.41 43.59 -41.83
C THR A 292 -31.99 44.54 -40.73
N ASP A 293 -32.69 45.66 -40.60
CA ASP A 293 -32.47 46.56 -39.47
C ASP A 293 -33.30 46.15 -38.25
N THR A 294 -33.08 46.83 -37.13
CA THR A 294 -33.81 46.60 -35.87
C THR A 294 -35.28 47.00 -35.94
N SER A 295 -35.69 47.72 -36.98
CA SER A 295 -37.09 48.10 -37.23
C SER A 295 -37.81 47.09 -38.12
N GLY A 296 -37.13 45.99 -38.49
CA GLY A 296 -37.68 44.95 -39.36
C GLY A 296 -37.67 45.32 -40.85
N ASN A 297 -37.03 46.42 -41.24
CA ASN A 297 -36.91 46.77 -42.65
C ASN A 297 -35.92 45.84 -43.33
N PHE A 298 -36.32 45.31 -44.48
CA PHE A 298 -35.48 44.54 -45.37
C PHE A 298 -34.95 45.45 -46.48
N THR A 299 -33.64 45.61 -46.57
CA THR A 299 -33.01 46.41 -47.61
C THR A 299 -32.11 45.53 -48.47
N ALA A 300 -32.46 45.40 -49.75
CA ALA A 300 -31.62 44.79 -50.77
C ALA A 300 -30.87 45.89 -51.53
N THR A 301 -29.54 45.79 -51.62
CA THR A 301 -28.73 46.80 -52.33
C THR A 301 -28.75 46.61 -53.86
N GLY A 302 -29.25 45.46 -54.36
CA GLY A 302 -29.40 45.14 -55.78
C GLY A 302 -30.86 45.05 -56.25
N ASN A 303 -31.08 44.48 -57.45
CA ASN A 303 -32.42 44.29 -57.99
C ASN A 303 -33.19 43.20 -57.24
N VAL A 304 -34.45 43.49 -56.91
CA VAL A 304 -35.42 42.47 -56.48
C VAL A 304 -36.11 41.95 -57.73
N GLY A 305 -35.63 40.82 -58.26
CA GLY A 305 -36.22 40.17 -59.44
C GLY A 305 -37.39 39.26 -59.04
N ALA A 306 -38.51 39.39 -59.73
CA ALA A 306 -39.60 38.44 -59.66
C ALA A 306 -39.58 37.57 -60.93
N TYR A 307 -39.59 36.25 -60.79
CA TYR A 307 -39.65 35.35 -61.92
C TYR A 307 -41.00 35.48 -62.64
N SER A 308 -40.97 35.68 -63.96
CA SER A 308 -42.14 36.03 -64.77
C SER A 308 -42.14 35.31 -66.14
N ASP A 309 -41.28 34.30 -66.29
CA ASP A 309 -41.09 33.53 -67.51
C ASP A 309 -42.37 32.80 -67.93
N LEU A 310 -42.57 32.60 -69.25
CA LEU A 310 -43.70 31.86 -69.80
C LEU A 310 -43.79 30.45 -69.22
N ALA A 311 -42.66 29.78 -68.99
CA ALA A 311 -42.62 28.43 -68.44
C ALA A 311 -43.15 28.34 -66.99
N LEU A 312 -43.27 29.47 -66.29
CA LEU A 312 -43.76 29.56 -64.91
C LEU A 312 -45.23 30.01 -64.84
N LYS A 313 -45.92 30.11 -65.98
CA LYS A 313 -47.28 30.65 -66.07
C LYS A 313 -48.17 29.79 -66.97
N GLU A 314 -49.40 29.61 -66.51
CA GLU A 314 -50.52 29.06 -67.28
C GLU A 314 -51.70 30.04 -67.22
N ASP A 315 -52.71 29.83 -68.06
CA ASP A 315 -53.92 30.67 -68.12
C ASP A 315 -53.64 32.19 -68.23
N ILE A 316 -52.81 32.58 -69.20
CA ILE A 316 -52.40 33.96 -69.42
C ILE A 316 -53.47 34.69 -70.26
N TYR A 317 -54.32 35.49 -69.61
CA TYR A 317 -55.29 36.38 -70.25
C TYR A 317 -54.98 37.86 -69.95
N GLN A 318 -55.47 38.75 -70.83
CA GLN A 318 -55.34 40.19 -70.67
C GLN A 318 -56.26 40.70 -69.54
N ILE A 319 -55.82 41.72 -68.80
CA ILE A 319 -56.62 42.32 -67.73
C ILE A 319 -57.70 43.21 -68.35
N GLU A 320 -58.95 42.76 -68.32
CA GLU A 320 -60.08 43.51 -68.85
C GLU A 320 -60.58 44.60 -67.88
N ASN A 321 -61.14 45.67 -68.46
CA ASN A 321 -61.71 46.83 -67.77
C ASN A 321 -60.73 47.45 -66.76
N ALA A 322 -59.45 47.52 -67.16
CA ALA A 322 -58.36 47.91 -66.28
C ALA A 322 -58.49 49.37 -65.83
N LEU A 323 -58.88 50.28 -66.74
CA LEU A 323 -59.10 51.69 -66.39
C LEU A 323 -60.23 51.88 -65.37
N ASP A 324 -61.34 51.15 -65.51
CA ASP A 324 -62.47 51.24 -64.58
C ASP A 324 -62.13 50.63 -63.21
N LYS A 325 -61.31 49.58 -63.19
CA LYS A 325 -60.74 49.03 -61.96
C LYS A 325 -59.86 50.07 -61.26
N VAL A 326 -58.92 50.69 -61.98
CA VAL A 326 -58.03 51.74 -61.41
C VAL A 326 -58.82 52.96 -60.92
N LYS A 327 -59.86 53.41 -61.65
CA LYS A 327 -60.74 54.53 -61.23
C LYS A 327 -61.45 54.28 -59.89
N LYS A 328 -61.71 53.02 -59.54
CA LYS A 328 -62.31 52.63 -58.26
C LYS A 328 -61.29 52.56 -57.12
N LEU A 329 -59.98 52.53 -57.43
CA LEU A 329 -58.93 52.53 -56.43
C LEU A 329 -58.65 53.95 -55.94
N ARG A 330 -58.49 54.08 -54.62
CA ARG A 330 -58.20 55.35 -53.97
C ARG A 330 -56.76 55.41 -53.51
N GLY A 331 -55.97 56.29 -54.12
CA GLY A 331 -54.69 56.71 -53.56
C GLY A 331 -54.93 57.52 -52.30
N VAL A 332 -54.32 57.14 -51.19
CA VAL A 332 -54.51 57.78 -49.88
C VAL A 332 -53.18 58.20 -49.28
N HIS A 333 -53.19 59.36 -48.62
CA HIS A 333 -52.21 59.65 -47.59
C HIS A 333 -52.69 59.06 -46.27
N PHE A 334 -51.79 58.42 -45.54
CA PHE A 334 -52.10 57.88 -44.22
C PHE A 334 -50.90 58.02 -43.29
N THR A 335 -51.18 57.98 -42.00
CA THR A 335 -50.16 57.95 -40.96
C THR A 335 -50.09 56.54 -40.40
N ARG A 336 -48.90 55.91 -40.41
CA ARG A 336 -48.69 54.60 -39.79
C ARG A 336 -48.92 54.70 -38.29
N LYS A 337 -49.75 53.80 -37.76
CA LYS A 337 -50.01 53.74 -36.31
C LYS A 337 -48.77 53.38 -35.49
N ALA A 338 -47.84 52.59 -36.06
CA ALA A 338 -46.68 52.07 -35.35
C ALA A 338 -45.58 53.12 -35.07
N ASN A 339 -45.36 54.06 -36.00
CA ASN A 339 -44.22 54.99 -35.93
C ASN A 339 -44.58 56.45 -36.31
N ASN A 340 -45.87 56.76 -36.53
CA ASN A 340 -46.35 58.06 -36.98
C ASN A 340 -45.74 58.59 -38.30
N SER A 341 -45.17 57.70 -39.14
CA SER A 341 -44.71 58.09 -40.48
C SER A 341 -45.90 58.48 -41.36
N LYS A 342 -45.78 59.57 -42.11
CA LYS A 342 -46.74 59.96 -43.15
C LYS A 342 -46.32 59.29 -44.45
N GLU A 343 -47.19 58.44 -44.98
CA GLU A 343 -46.95 57.68 -46.20
C GLU A 343 -48.08 57.89 -47.21
N ILE A 344 -47.83 57.51 -48.46
CA ILE A 344 -48.83 57.46 -49.54
C ILE A 344 -48.94 56.02 -50.03
N GLY A 345 -50.15 55.60 -50.36
CA GLY A 345 -50.38 54.27 -50.89
C GLY A 345 -51.86 54.00 -51.10
N VAL A 346 -52.25 52.75 -50.88
CA VAL A 346 -53.64 52.29 -51.01
C VAL A 346 -54.06 51.52 -49.76
N VAL A 347 -55.36 51.44 -49.50
CA VAL A 347 -55.90 50.60 -48.42
C VAL A 347 -56.20 49.22 -49.00
N ALA A 348 -55.51 48.17 -48.50
CA ALA A 348 -55.66 46.81 -49.04
C ALA A 348 -57.12 46.31 -49.04
N ASN A 349 -57.89 46.59 -47.98
CA ASN A 349 -59.32 46.25 -47.90
C ASN A 349 -60.20 46.94 -48.96
N GLU A 350 -59.78 48.10 -49.46
CA GLU A 350 -60.47 48.79 -50.56
C GLU A 350 -60.06 48.17 -51.90
N VAL A 351 -58.76 47.87 -52.09
CA VAL A 351 -58.24 47.23 -53.30
C VAL A 351 -58.84 45.85 -53.51
N GLU A 352 -58.95 45.05 -52.44
CA GLU A 352 -59.45 43.68 -52.49
C GLU A 352 -60.86 43.58 -53.10
N LYS A 353 -61.72 44.57 -52.85
CA LYS A 353 -63.09 44.60 -53.40
C LYS A 353 -63.13 44.79 -54.92
N VAL A 354 -62.02 45.24 -55.51
CA VAL A 354 -61.93 45.62 -56.93
C VAL A 354 -61.00 44.68 -57.68
N VAL A 355 -59.83 44.38 -57.11
CA VAL A 355 -58.78 43.52 -57.67
C VAL A 355 -58.19 42.66 -56.54
N PRO A 356 -58.91 41.61 -56.11
CA PRO A 356 -58.50 40.76 -54.99
C PRO A 356 -57.14 40.09 -55.21
N GLU A 357 -56.72 39.87 -56.46
CA GLU A 357 -55.47 39.21 -56.81
C GLU A 357 -54.21 39.98 -56.35
N LEU A 358 -54.37 41.27 -56.04
CA LEU A 358 -53.30 42.14 -55.57
C LEU A 358 -53.15 42.14 -54.04
N VAL A 359 -54.01 41.42 -53.31
CA VAL A 359 -54.04 41.39 -51.85
C VAL A 359 -53.78 39.97 -51.34
N ASP A 360 -52.89 39.85 -50.37
CA ASP A 360 -52.66 38.60 -49.62
C ASP A 360 -53.02 38.81 -48.15
N GLU A 361 -53.26 37.72 -47.43
CA GLU A 361 -53.44 37.72 -45.98
C GLU A 361 -52.19 37.18 -45.27
N HIS A 362 -51.86 37.79 -44.13
CA HIS A 362 -50.72 37.42 -43.30
C HIS A 362 -51.15 37.35 -41.84
N GLU A 363 -50.74 36.31 -41.12
CA GLU A 363 -50.98 36.17 -39.69
C GLU A 363 -49.96 36.98 -38.89
N ASP A 364 -50.43 38.08 -38.32
CA ASP A 364 -49.66 38.86 -37.36
C ASP A 364 -49.95 38.39 -35.93
N LYS A 365 -48.90 38.33 -35.11
CA LYS A 365 -48.98 37.81 -33.75
C LYS A 365 -49.88 38.66 -32.83
N GLU A 366 -50.00 39.97 -33.08
CA GLU A 366 -50.71 40.92 -32.24
C GLU A 366 -52.03 41.39 -32.86
N LEU A 367 -52.07 41.52 -34.18
CA LEU A 367 -53.22 42.03 -34.92
C LEU A 367 -54.08 40.93 -35.55
N GLY A 368 -53.66 39.66 -35.47
CA GLY A 368 -54.30 38.55 -36.17
C GLY A 368 -54.09 38.64 -37.68
N THR A 369 -55.05 38.16 -38.47
CA THR A 369 -54.97 38.21 -39.93
C THR A 369 -55.01 39.66 -40.45
N VAL A 370 -53.90 40.11 -41.04
CA VAL A 370 -53.74 41.42 -41.69
C VAL A 370 -53.62 41.27 -43.20
N LYS A 371 -54.04 42.31 -43.94
CA LYS A 371 -53.97 42.32 -45.41
C LYS A 371 -52.70 43.02 -45.91
N THR A 372 -52.04 42.41 -46.89
CA THR A 372 -50.81 42.88 -47.52
C THR A 372 -51.02 43.12 -49.01
N MET A 373 -50.15 43.92 -49.64
CA MET A 373 -50.31 44.36 -51.02
C MET A 373 -49.16 43.85 -51.91
N LYS A 374 -49.50 43.25 -53.05
CA LYS A 374 -48.55 42.93 -54.14
C LYS A 374 -48.31 44.15 -55.02
N TYR A 375 -47.63 45.15 -54.49
CA TYR A 375 -47.40 46.41 -55.19
C TYR A 375 -46.72 46.25 -56.56
N ALA A 376 -45.80 45.29 -56.72
CA ALA A 376 -45.18 45.05 -58.04
C ALA A 376 -46.19 44.58 -59.10
N ASN A 377 -47.22 43.84 -58.69
CA ASN A 377 -48.21 43.27 -59.59
C ASN A 377 -49.22 44.32 -60.08
N THR A 378 -49.36 45.45 -59.38
CA THR A 378 -50.24 46.55 -59.83
C THR A 378 -49.79 47.09 -61.18
N VAL A 379 -48.51 46.93 -61.54
CA VAL A 379 -47.96 47.37 -62.83
C VAL A 379 -48.70 46.72 -64.01
N GLY A 380 -49.06 45.45 -63.91
CA GLY A 380 -49.84 44.77 -64.96
C GLY A 380 -51.19 45.45 -65.19
N LEU A 381 -51.89 45.77 -64.11
CA LEU A 381 -53.16 46.51 -64.15
C LEU A 381 -52.98 47.93 -64.71
N LEU A 382 -51.94 48.64 -64.28
CA LEU A 382 -51.66 50.00 -64.73
C LEU A 382 -51.28 50.06 -66.22
N ILE A 383 -50.54 49.08 -66.73
CA ILE A 383 -50.21 48.97 -68.16
C ILE A 383 -51.49 48.93 -69.00
N GLU A 384 -52.43 48.06 -68.63
CA GLU A 384 -53.70 47.94 -69.35
C GLU A 384 -54.60 49.15 -69.15
N ALA A 385 -54.62 49.76 -67.95
CA ALA A 385 -55.37 50.99 -67.71
C ALA A 385 -54.87 52.18 -68.54
N VAL A 386 -53.55 52.28 -68.76
CA VAL A 386 -52.96 53.30 -69.65
C VAL A 386 -53.33 53.02 -71.10
N LYS A 387 -53.31 51.76 -71.55
CA LYS A 387 -53.76 51.40 -72.91
C LYS A 387 -55.24 51.72 -73.13
N ASP A 388 -56.11 51.38 -72.16
CA ASP A 388 -57.53 51.73 -72.18
C ASP A 388 -57.74 53.26 -72.27
N LEU A 389 -56.98 54.04 -71.47
CA LEU A 389 -57.05 55.50 -71.49
C LEU A 389 -56.56 56.08 -72.81
N SER A 390 -55.44 55.57 -73.35
CA SER A 390 -54.91 55.97 -74.65
C SER A 390 -55.91 55.70 -75.77
N LYS A 391 -56.58 54.54 -75.75
CA LYS A 391 -57.63 54.20 -76.71
C LYS A 391 -58.79 55.20 -76.65
N GLN A 392 -59.28 55.54 -75.45
CA GLN A 392 -60.32 56.56 -75.29
C GLN A 392 -59.88 57.93 -75.82
N ILE A 393 -58.60 58.32 -75.63
CA ILE A 393 -58.05 59.58 -76.16
C ILE A 393 -57.94 59.56 -77.69
N GLU A 394 -57.54 58.44 -78.29
CA GLU A 394 -57.47 58.29 -79.74
C GLU A 394 -58.85 58.32 -80.38
N GLU A 395 -59.85 57.67 -79.75
CA GLU A 395 -61.25 57.76 -80.15
C GLU A 395 -61.74 59.23 -80.09
N LEU A 396 -61.46 59.95 -78.99
CA LEU A 396 -61.82 61.37 -78.83
C LEU A 396 -61.09 62.35 -79.76
N LYS A 397 -59.96 61.98 -80.36
CA LYS A 397 -59.20 62.81 -81.32
C LYS A 397 -59.61 62.56 -82.78
N ASN A 398 -60.23 61.42 -83.03
CA ASN A 398 -60.73 61.03 -84.35
C ASN A 398 -62.23 61.36 -84.51
N GLU A 399 -62.89 61.78 -83.43
CA GLU A 399 -64.08 62.63 -83.42
C GLU A 399 -63.70 64.10 -83.64
#